data_AF-Q0PYI9-F1
#
_entry.id   AF-Q0PYI9-F1
#
_cell.length_a   1.000
_cell.length_b   1.000
_cell.length_c   1.000
_cell.angle_alpha   90.00
_cell.angle_beta   90.00
_cell.angle_gamma   90.00
#
_symmetry.space_group_name_H-M   'P 1'
#
loop_
_entity.id
_entity.type
_entity.pdbx_description
1 polymer ?
#
loop_
_entity_poly.entity_id
_entity_poly.type
_entity_poly.pdbx_seq_one_letter_code
_entity_poly.pdbx_strand_id
1 'polypeptide(L)'
;MVLPRDGLTDGHGKELTYDRVYYIGEQDFYVPRDENGNFKKYGSAGEAYADTLEVMRTLKPSHIVFNGAVGALTGANALTAAVGERVLIMHSQANRDTRPHLIGGHGDYVWATGKF
;
A
#
# COMPACT_ATOMS: atom_id res chain seq x y z
N MET A 1 -4.86 11.82 -4.50
CA MET A 1 -5.74 11.77 -5.69
C MET A 1 -6.53 13.07 -5.73
N VAL A 2 -6.68 13.68 -6.90
CA VAL A 2 -7.55 14.86 -7.10
C VAL A 2 -8.48 14.49 -8.23
N LEU A 3 -9.79 14.37 -7.96
CA LEU A 3 -10.76 13.95 -8.97
C LEU A 3 -10.99 15.05 -10.02
N PRO A 4 -11.23 14.71 -11.30
CA PRO A 4 -11.67 15.68 -12.29
C PRO A 4 -13.07 16.17 -11.90
N ARG A 5 -13.43 17.38 -12.33
CA ARG A 5 -14.74 17.97 -11.99
C ARG A 5 -15.92 17.09 -12.40
N ASP A 6 -15.78 16.38 -13.52
CA ASP A 6 -16.81 15.53 -14.11
C ASP A 6 -16.65 14.04 -13.73
N GLY A 7 -15.77 13.71 -12.78
CA GLY A 7 -15.51 12.33 -12.37
C GLY A 7 -14.47 11.60 -13.24
N LEU A 8 -14.34 10.29 -13.01
CA LEU A 8 -13.40 9.44 -13.77
C LEU A 8 -14.02 9.06 -15.12
N THR A 9 -13.17 8.86 -16.14
CA THR A 9 -13.60 8.39 -17.46
C THR A 9 -12.75 7.21 -17.92
N ASP A 10 -13.25 6.40 -18.84
CA ASP A 10 -12.54 5.23 -19.38
C ASP A 10 -11.42 5.56 -20.39
N GLY A 11 -11.10 6.83 -20.59
CA GLY A 11 -10.18 7.30 -21.63
C GLY A 11 -10.82 7.51 -23.00
N HIS A 12 -12.08 7.10 -23.18
CA HIS A 12 -12.90 7.35 -24.37
C HIS A 12 -14.08 8.29 -24.09
N GLY A 13 -14.06 8.94 -22.92
CA GLY A 13 -15.08 9.91 -22.50
C GLY A 13 -16.33 9.28 -21.90
N LYS A 14 -16.35 7.96 -21.66
CA LYS A 14 -17.45 7.33 -20.92
C LYS A 14 -17.18 7.42 -19.43
N GLU A 15 -18.19 7.81 -18.67
CA GLU A 15 -18.13 7.92 -17.22
C GLU A 15 -17.82 6.57 -16.55
N LEU A 16 -16.90 6.59 -15.58
CA LEU A 16 -16.58 5.48 -14.70
C LEU A 16 -16.92 5.86 -13.24
N THR A 17 -18.07 5.42 -12.78
CA THR A 17 -18.46 5.54 -11.36
C THR A 17 -18.05 4.31 -10.57
N TYR A 18 -17.66 4.52 -9.32
CA TYR A 18 -17.39 3.47 -8.34
C TYR A 18 -18.40 3.58 -7.20
N ASP A 19 -18.78 2.44 -6.64
CA ASP A 19 -19.73 2.34 -5.55
C ASP A 19 -18.98 2.39 -4.19
N ARG A 20 -17.70 1.99 -4.20
CA ARG A 20 -16.81 1.99 -3.04
C ARG A 20 -15.39 2.39 -3.41
N VAL A 21 -14.71 3.02 -2.46
CA VAL A 21 -13.28 3.32 -2.56
C VAL A 21 -12.52 2.80 -1.34
N TYR A 22 -11.36 2.21 -1.58
CA TYR A 22 -10.39 1.85 -0.55
C TYR A 22 -9.05 2.52 -0.81
N TYR A 23 -8.34 2.87 0.25
CA TYR A 23 -6.97 3.35 0.20
C TYR A 23 -6.05 2.36 0.93
N ILE A 24 -5.06 1.86 0.20
CA ILE A 24 -4.05 0.92 0.67
C ILE A 24 -2.69 1.63 0.60
N GLY A 25 -2.13 1.89 1.78
CA GLY A 25 -0.75 2.37 1.88
C GLY A 25 0.16 1.18 2.12
N GLU A 26 1.11 0.96 1.20
CA GLU A 26 2.16 -0.03 1.36
C GLU A 26 3.42 0.62 1.94
N GLN A 27 3.99 -0.01 2.96
CA GLN A 27 5.18 0.48 3.66
C GLN A 27 6.26 -0.59 3.71
N ASP A 28 7.45 -0.25 3.24
CA ASP A 28 8.68 -1.01 3.45
C ASP A 28 9.39 -0.53 4.73
N PHE A 29 9.49 -1.43 5.73
CA PHE A 29 10.12 -1.16 7.03
C PHE A 29 11.50 -1.80 7.15
N TYR A 30 12.42 -1.08 7.77
CA TYR A 30 13.83 -1.47 7.97
C TYR A 30 14.13 -1.59 9.46
N VAL A 31 13.59 -2.62 10.12
CA VAL A 31 13.73 -2.83 11.57
C VAL A 31 15.07 -3.53 11.88
N PRO A 32 15.97 -2.92 12.67
CA PRO A 32 17.25 -3.52 13.02
C PRO A 32 17.14 -4.79 13.86
N ARG A 33 18.17 -5.64 13.77
CA ARG A 33 18.31 -6.88 14.56
C ARG A 33 19.51 -6.83 15.49
N ASP A 34 19.44 -7.53 16.61
CA ASP A 34 20.57 -7.76 17.51
C ASP A 34 21.49 -8.88 16.98
N GLU A 35 22.58 -9.16 17.71
CA GLU A 35 23.56 -10.20 17.37
C GLU A 35 22.96 -11.61 17.34
N ASN A 36 21.83 -11.83 18.02
CA ASN A 36 21.10 -13.09 18.04
C ASN A 36 20.02 -13.18 16.95
N GLY A 37 19.85 -12.12 16.15
CA GLY A 37 18.87 -12.03 15.08
C GLY A 37 17.46 -11.59 15.50
N ASN A 38 17.25 -11.16 16.75
CA ASN A 38 15.96 -10.64 17.21
C ASN A 38 15.79 -9.17 16.81
N PHE A 39 14.57 -8.73 16.52
CA PHE A 39 14.30 -7.32 16.24
C PHE A 39 14.52 -6.45 17.50
N LYS A 40 15.29 -5.37 17.33
CA LYS A 40 15.62 -4.44 18.42
C LYS A 40 14.39 -3.58 18.79
N LYS A 41 14.31 -3.23 20.07
CA LYS A 41 13.40 -2.22 20.60
C LYS A 41 14.22 -1.04 21.12
N TYR A 42 13.68 0.15 20.99
CA TYR A 42 14.34 1.41 21.36
C TYR A 42 13.45 2.20 22.31
N GLY A 43 14.05 2.99 23.21
CA GLY A 43 13.31 3.84 24.15
C GLY A 43 12.73 5.10 23.50
N SER A 44 13.32 5.52 22.37
CA SER A 44 12.89 6.67 21.59
C SER A 44 13.17 6.48 20.09
N ALA A 45 12.54 7.31 19.25
CA ALA A 45 12.79 7.28 17.80
C ALA A 45 14.24 7.68 17.44
N GLY A 46 14.88 8.56 18.23
CA GLY A 46 16.24 9.02 17.99
C GLY A 46 17.29 7.93 18.20
N GLU A 47 17.10 7.06 19.19
CA GLU A 47 17.98 5.92 19.45
C GLU A 47 18.01 4.91 18.31
N ALA A 48 16.92 4.78 17.55
CA ALA A 48 16.82 3.86 16.42
C ALA A 48 17.50 4.38 15.14
N TYR A 49 17.83 5.66 15.07
CA TYR A 49 18.15 6.34 13.82
C TYR A 49 19.37 5.73 13.10
N ALA A 50 20.50 5.58 13.80
CA ALA A 50 21.75 5.10 13.21
C ALA A 50 21.61 3.65 12.69
N ASP A 51 21.08 2.76 13.53
CA ASP A 51 20.86 1.35 13.16
C ASP A 51 19.85 1.21 12.02
N THR A 52 18.76 1.98 12.04
CA THR A 52 17.75 1.96 10.97
C THR A 52 18.37 2.41 9.65
N LEU A 53 19.21 3.46 9.67
CA LEU A 53 19.89 3.97 8.49
C LEU A 53 20.87 2.94 7.90
N GLU A 54 21.54 2.15 8.75
CA GLU A 54 22.37 1.03 8.30
C GLU A 54 21.54 -0.03 7.57
N VAL A 55 20.40 -0.45 8.14
CA VAL A 55 19.52 -1.44 7.53
C VAL A 55 18.91 -0.90 6.23
N MET A 56 18.49 0.36 6.17
CA MET A 56 17.98 1.02 4.95
C MET A 56 18.98 0.96 3.80
N ARG A 57 20.28 1.18 4.07
CA ARG A 57 21.34 1.12 3.04
C ARG A 57 21.50 -0.25 2.41
N THR A 58 20.99 -1.31 3.02
CA THR A 58 20.99 -2.66 2.43
C THR A 58 19.96 -2.83 1.30
N LEU A 59 18.98 -1.91 1.20
CA LEU A 59 17.83 -1.97 0.28
C LEU A 59 16.94 -3.22 0.45
N LYS A 60 17.08 -3.91 1.58
CA LYS A 60 16.33 -5.12 1.93
C LYS A 60 15.41 -4.81 3.11
N PRO A 61 14.13 -4.49 2.86
CA PRO A 61 13.20 -4.26 3.95
C PRO A 61 12.99 -5.54 4.75
N SER A 62 12.93 -5.37 6.08
CA SER A 62 12.58 -6.44 7.01
C SER A 62 11.11 -6.86 6.92
N HIS A 63 10.24 -5.90 6.58
CA HIS A 63 8.80 -6.11 6.42
C HIS A 63 8.29 -5.22 5.30
N ILE A 64 7.35 -5.73 4.52
CA ILE A 64 6.54 -4.95 3.58
C ILE A 64 5.09 -5.22 3.96
N VAL A 65 4.35 -4.18 4.35
CA VAL A 65 3.01 -4.33 4.93
C VAL A 65 2.03 -3.34 4.34
N PHE A 66 0.76 -3.74 4.27
CA PHE A 66 -0.34 -2.83 4.02
C PHE A 66 -0.84 -2.23 5.33
N ASN A 67 -1.14 -0.93 5.31
CA ASN A 67 -1.76 -0.16 6.40
C ASN A 67 -1.08 -0.36 7.78
N GLY A 68 0.25 -0.51 7.77
CA GLY A 68 1.11 -0.41 8.95
C GLY A 68 1.43 -1.72 9.69
N ALA A 69 0.80 -2.85 9.37
CA ALA A 69 1.08 -4.13 10.04
C ALA A 69 0.81 -5.36 9.17
N VAL A 70 1.49 -6.48 9.48
CA VAL A 70 1.19 -7.78 8.88
C VAL A 70 -0.25 -8.16 9.22
N GLY A 71 -1.06 -8.42 8.20
CA GLY A 71 -2.48 -8.78 8.38
C GLY A 71 -3.40 -7.61 8.73
N ALA A 72 -2.97 -6.35 8.58
CA ALA A 72 -3.82 -5.20 8.92
C ALA A 72 -5.17 -5.18 8.17
N LEU A 73 -5.19 -5.69 6.93
CA LEU A 73 -6.38 -5.75 6.06
C LEU A 73 -6.94 -7.18 5.93
N THR A 74 -6.89 -7.97 7.02
CA THR A 74 -7.39 -9.36 7.03
C THR A 74 -8.35 -9.61 8.21
N GLY A 75 -8.98 -10.79 8.22
CA GLY A 75 -9.91 -11.19 9.28
C GLY A 75 -11.09 -10.22 9.39
N ALA A 76 -11.34 -9.71 10.60
CA ALA A 76 -12.40 -8.72 10.85
C ALA A 76 -12.18 -7.39 10.10
N ASN A 77 -10.94 -7.09 9.70
CA ASN A 77 -10.58 -5.88 8.96
C ASN A 77 -10.46 -6.13 7.45
N ALA A 78 -10.91 -7.29 6.96
CA ALA A 78 -10.87 -7.60 5.54
C ALA A 78 -11.70 -6.59 4.75
N LEU A 79 -11.18 -6.18 3.59
CA LEU A 79 -11.94 -5.37 2.64
C LEU A 79 -13.14 -6.19 2.13
N THR A 80 -14.28 -5.54 1.95
CA THR A 80 -15.53 -6.19 1.54
C THR A 80 -16.10 -5.52 0.29
N ALA A 81 -16.77 -6.31 -0.54
CA ALA A 81 -17.55 -5.86 -1.68
C ALA A 81 -18.65 -6.88 -1.96
N ALA A 82 -19.70 -6.47 -2.66
CA ALA A 82 -20.73 -7.37 -3.19
C ALA A 82 -20.49 -7.67 -4.68
N VAL A 83 -21.02 -8.81 -5.17
CA VAL A 83 -21.05 -9.08 -6.61
C VAL A 83 -21.82 -7.97 -7.32
N GLY A 84 -21.23 -7.41 -8.37
CA GLY A 84 -21.76 -6.27 -9.12
C GLY A 84 -21.36 -4.89 -8.60
N GLU A 85 -20.72 -4.81 -7.42
CA GLU A 85 -20.18 -3.56 -6.88
C GLU A 85 -18.86 -3.18 -7.58
N ARG A 86 -18.72 -1.92 -7.97
CA ARG A 86 -17.49 -1.37 -8.57
C ARG A 86 -16.65 -0.74 -7.48
N VAL A 87 -15.43 -1.24 -7.33
CA VAL A 87 -14.52 -0.79 -6.27
C VAL A 87 -13.30 -0.09 -6.86
N LEU A 88 -13.10 1.16 -6.46
CA LEU A 88 -11.85 1.89 -6.71
C LEU A 88 -10.84 1.55 -5.61
N ILE A 89 -9.71 0.97 -5.97
CA ILE A 89 -8.62 0.70 -5.03
C ILE A 89 -7.47 1.67 -5.33
N MET A 90 -7.26 2.61 -4.41
CA MET A 90 -6.11 3.49 -4.43
C MET A 90 -4.95 2.82 -3.72
N HIS A 91 -3.83 2.64 -4.42
CA HIS A 91 -2.61 2.08 -3.87
C HIS A 91 -1.49 3.13 -3.86
N SER A 92 -0.76 3.25 -2.75
CA SER A 92 0.43 4.10 -2.68
C SER A 92 1.64 3.34 -2.15
N GLN A 93 2.80 3.76 -2.64
CA GLN A 93 4.11 3.38 -2.16
C GLN A 93 5.01 4.60 -2.39
N ALA A 94 5.66 5.11 -1.34
CA ALA A 94 6.42 6.35 -1.39
C ALA A 94 7.93 6.19 -1.61
N ASN A 95 8.51 5.00 -1.46
CA ASN A 95 9.95 4.74 -1.37
C ASN A 95 10.48 3.61 -2.28
N ARG A 96 9.64 2.62 -2.63
CA ARG A 96 10.04 1.39 -3.31
C ARG A 96 8.95 0.90 -4.26
N ASP A 97 9.35 0.40 -5.42
CA ASP A 97 8.39 -0.16 -6.38
C ASP A 97 7.58 -1.31 -5.79
N THR A 98 6.30 -1.34 -6.17
CA THR A 98 5.34 -2.41 -5.87
C THR A 98 4.56 -2.79 -7.13
N ARG A 99 3.94 -3.97 -7.10
CA ARG A 99 3.17 -4.54 -8.21
C ARG A 99 1.85 -5.12 -7.67
N PRO A 100 0.83 -4.26 -7.42
CA PRO A 100 -0.44 -4.69 -6.87
C PRO A 100 -1.10 -5.74 -7.77
N HIS A 101 -1.76 -6.72 -7.15
CA HIS A 101 -2.48 -7.77 -7.86
C HIS A 101 -3.70 -8.19 -7.05
N LEU A 102 -4.81 -8.44 -7.75
CA LEU A 102 -6.05 -8.97 -7.17
C LEU A 102 -6.18 -10.44 -7.57
N ILE A 103 -5.85 -11.35 -6.66
CA ILE A 103 -5.92 -12.80 -6.92
C ILE A 103 -7.38 -13.18 -7.20
N GLY A 104 -7.62 -13.81 -8.36
CA GLY A 104 -8.97 -14.20 -8.80
C GLY A 104 -9.79 -13.09 -9.46
N GLY A 105 -9.23 -11.89 -9.62
CA GLY A 105 -9.85 -10.76 -10.30
C GLY A 105 -8.90 -10.06 -11.26
N HIS A 106 -9.24 -8.85 -11.67
CA HIS A 106 -8.44 -7.99 -12.55
C HIS A 106 -8.56 -6.52 -12.12
N GLY A 107 -7.68 -5.68 -12.66
CA GLY A 107 -7.92 -4.23 -12.69
C GLY A 107 -8.52 -3.87 -14.03
N ASP A 108 -9.85 -3.71 -14.08
CA ASP A 108 -10.57 -3.41 -15.33
C ASP A 108 -10.10 -2.09 -15.96
N TYR A 109 -9.83 -1.10 -15.11
CA TYR A 109 -9.24 0.20 -15.48
C TYR A 109 -8.14 0.54 -14.49
N VAL A 110 -6.91 0.78 -14.99
CA VAL A 110 -5.73 1.01 -14.14
C VAL A 110 -4.97 2.25 -14.61
N TRP A 111 -4.99 3.29 -13.77
CA TRP A 111 -4.07 4.42 -13.89
C TRP A 111 -2.80 4.14 -13.08
N ALA A 112 -1.90 3.34 -13.65
CA ALA A 112 -0.70 2.86 -12.96
C ALA A 112 0.20 4.00 -12.44
N THR A 113 0.23 5.15 -13.12
CA THR A 113 0.97 6.36 -12.73
C THR A 113 0.16 7.32 -11.85
N GLY A 114 -1.09 6.96 -11.53
CA GLY A 114 -1.99 7.70 -10.66
C GLY A 114 -2.38 9.08 -11.20
N LYS A 115 -2.50 9.22 -12.53
CA LYS A 115 -3.00 10.41 -13.23
C LYS A 115 -4.11 9.96 -14.18
N PHE A 116 -5.21 10.71 -14.18
CA PHE A 116 -6.42 10.47 -14.96
C PHE A 116 -7.00 11.81 -15.40
#